data_AF-A0A229RWQ0-F1
#
_entry.id   AF-A0A229RWQ0-F1
#
_cell.length_a   1.000
_cell.length_b   1.000
_cell.length_c   1.000
_cell.angle_alpha   90.00
_cell.angle_beta   90.00
_cell.angle_gamma   90.00
#
_symmetry.space_group_name_H-M   'P 1'
#
loop_
_entity.id
_entity.type
_entity.pdbx_description
1 polymer ?
#
loop_
_entity_poly.entity_id
_entity_poly.type
_entity_poly.pdbx_seq_one_letter_code
_entity_poly.pdbx_strand_id
1 'polypeptide(L)'
;MLMTAGTLLLATGAFPAHAQAPDVPSGCTGGAAPNPSLEQGSPPTGYTFNPAAPVPAGTSRSKQPKLSTASGYQADGGKYALISTPDKMVSTAYAAMKFVPGAVYTLTDWTGTNDDNLRLAGAVQETGLRFYNASDKVVLENKLKVAHAVETDTKLARQDFPPSTAPPSANAVKFFAATDRNWVMWDCVHLRIDSFSVKAEVRDPVSGAWGTTATIEAGTTVNYRFTVTNDGTTALAAVKVDDPYCDVQPTPIAALDAGKSATVTCDHKNVTEADNDHVSTVTVSSGKLPKKTATTTIKVTPPPAIDEIGEFVWNDVDRNGLQDSAEPGVPGVKVTLKDASGTALGTLTTDADGKYRFTKLKDGIYQVCFDISSLPPEFAGYIFTAKDAGDDAKDSDADPATGCTATTTVGPRKRQDLTLAAGLNAPMSKLGDFVWLDKDKDGLQGREELGVPDVKVTLKDASAKEVGSTVTGPDGRYVFDHLRWGSYQVCFDVGARQLTRSGAAQYNGTDSAADPATGCTPVAKLGPPEDLTRDAGLLEP
;
A
#
# COMPACT_ATOMS: atom_id res chain seq x y z
N MET A 1 63.05 62.40 -57.18
CA MET A 1 63.49 61.00 -57.24
C MET A 1 63.39 60.45 -55.82
N LEU A 2 62.63 59.37 -55.63
CA LEU A 2 62.11 58.88 -54.35
C LEU A 2 63.21 58.62 -53.30
N MET A 3 63.00 59.07 -52.06
CA MET A 3 63.59 58.47 -50.87
C MET A 3 62.67 57.34 -50.40
N THR A 4 63.14 56.10 -50.42
CA THR A 4 62.50 54.96 -49.74
C THR A 4 63.39 54.53 -48.58
N ALA A 5 62.79 54.54 -47.40
CA ALA A 5 63.41 54.24 -46.12
C ALA A 5 63.75 52.76 -45.99
N GLY A 6 64.97 52.48 -45.49
CA GLY A 6 65.42 51.14 -45.14
C GLY A 6 64.60 50.56 -43.98
N THR A 7 64.07 49.36 -44.18
CA THR A 7 63.29 48.60 -43.20
C THR A 7 64.24 47.94 -42.20
N LEU A 8 64.04 48.24 -40.91
CA LEU A 8 64.68 47.57 -39.78
C LEU A 8 64.12 46.14 -39.67
N LEU A 9 64.97 45.13 -39.86
CA LEU A 9 64.63 43.73 -39.59
C LEU A 9 64.37 43.55 -38.08
N LEU A 10 63.11 43.37 -37.71
CA LEU A 10 62.73 42.78 -36.42
C LEU A 10 62.78 41.25 -36.57
N ALA A 11 63.70 40.61 -35.85
CA ALA A 11 63.76 39.17 -35.75
C ALA A 11 62.47 38.63 -35.09
N THR A 12 61.58 38.06 -35.90
CA THR A 12 60.51 37.19 -35.43
C THR A 12 61.13 35.85 -35.05
N GLY A 13 61.37 35.62 -33.76
CA GLY A 13 61.74 34.30 -33.27
C GLY A 13 60.61 33.31 -33.56
N ALA A 14 60.85 32.37 -34.47
CA ALA A 14 59.94 31.28 -34.74
C ALA A 14 60.01 30.27 -33.57
N PHE A 15 58.85 29.97 -32.97
CA PHE A 15 58.74 28.95 -31.94
C PHE A 15 58.82 27.55 -32.58
N PRO A 16 59.56 26.59 -31.99
CA PRO A 16 59.66 25.23 -32.53
C PRO A 16 58.31 24.50 -32.48
N ALA A 17 58.09 23.54 -33.38
CA ALA A 17 56.90 22.69 -33.40
C ALA A 17 56.98 21.66 -32.26
N HIS A 18 55.89 21.53 -31.51
CA HIS A 18 55.74 20.67 -30.33
C HIS A 18 54.93 19.39 -30.66
N ALA A 19 54.91 18.38 -29.77
CA ALA A 19 54.24 17.10 -29.99
C ALA A 19 53.24 16.79 -28.86
N GLN A 20 52.22 15.96 -29.12
CA GLN A 20 51.36 15.44 -28.07
C GLN A 20 52.16 14.67 -27.01
N ALA A 21 51.75 14.81 -25.76
CA ALA A 21 52.26 14.00 -24.67
C ALA A 21 51.79 12.54 -24.83
N PRO A 22 52.59 11.53 -24.42
CA PRO A 22 52.09 10.17 -24.29
C PRO A 22 50.87 10.11 -23.35
N ASP A 23 49.94 9.19 -23.63
CA ASP A 23 48.73 8.90 -22.83
C ASP A 23 47.64 10.00 -22.75
N VAL A 24 47.67 10.98 -23.66
CA VAL A 24 46.54 11.91 -23.84
C VAL A 24 45.34 11.17 -24.47
N PRO A 25 44.13 11.23 -23.89
CA PRO A 25 42.96 10.57 -24.46
C PRO A 25 42.61 11.05 -25.88
N SER A 26 42.25 10.12 -26.78
CA SER A 26 41.78 10.46 -28.14
C SER A 26 40.49 11.29 -28.08
N GLY A 27 40.47 12.45 -28.73
CA GLY A 27 39.32 13.38 -28.69
C GLY A 27 39.45 14.51 -27.68
N CYS A 28 40.61 14.64 -27.01
CA CYS A 28 41.03 15.89 -26.39
C CYS A 28 41.14 17.00 -27.45
N THR A 29 40.04 17.71 -27.67
CA THR A 29 40.06 19.02 -28.31
C THR A 29 40.06 20.04 -27.19
N GLY A 30 41.22 20.45 -26.69
CA GLY A 30 41.31 21.51 -25.68
C GLY A 30 40.35 22.65 -26.01
N GLY A 31 39.67 23.16 -24.97
CA GLY A 31 38.63 24.17 -25.12
C GLY A 31 39.10 25.29 -26.05
N ALA A 32 38.38 25.47 -27.16
CA ALA A 32 38.73 26.45 -28.17
C ALA A 32 38.43 27.85 -27.65
N ALA A 33 39.39 28.76 -27.75
CA ALA A 33 39.19 30.14 -27.40
C ALA A 33 40.27 31.11 -27.89
N PRO A 34 40.03 31.74 -29.04
CA PRO A 34 40.91 32.80 -29.49
C PRO A 34 41.06 33.86 -28.38
N ASN A 35 42.31 34.29 -28.17
CA ASN A 35 42.58 35.52 -27.44
C ASN A 35 41.86 36.64 -28.17
N PRO A 36 41.44 37.58 -27.37
CA PRO A 36 41.81 38.93 -27.70
C PRO A 36 42.52 39.59 -26.54
N SER A 37 43.68 40.17 -26.87
CA SER A 37 44.16 41.33 -26.15
C SER A 37 42.98 42.29 -25.93
N LEU A 38 43.06 43.20 -24.96
CA LEU A 38 42.07 44.26 -24.70
C LEU A 38 41.70 45.17 -25.90
N GLU A 39 42.01 44.76 -27.14
CA GLU A 39 41.63 45.32 -28.43
C GLU A 39 40.82 44.37 -29.36
N GLN A 40 40.51 43.08 -29.06
CA GLN A 40 39.89 42.17 -30.06
C GLN A 40 38.73 41.21 -29.62
N GLY A 41 38.07 41.36 -28.46
CA GLY A 41 36.88 40.55 -28.07
C GLY A 41 36.83 39.96 -26.64
N SER A 42 36.17 38.80 -26.46
CA SER A 42 35.86 38.14 -25.17
C SER A 42 36.67 36.85 -24.90
N PRO A 43 36.87 36.42 -23.63
CA PRO A 43 37.55 35.17 -23.28
C PRO A 43 36.85 33.90 -23.80
N PRO A 44 37.52 32.73 -23.77
CA PRO A 44 36.92 31.41 -24.01
C PRO A 44 35.51 31.22 -23.47
N THR A 45 34.63 30.56 -24.22
CA THR A 45 33.38 30.07 -23.64
C THR A 45 33.69 29.14 -22.47
N GLY A 46 33.23 29.52 -21.27
CA GLY A 46 33.45 28.77 -20.04
C GLY A 46 34.69 29.17 -19.24
N TYR A 47 35.57 30.04 -19.75
CA TYR A 47 36.69 30.57 -18.97
C TYR A 47 36.57 32.07 -18.63
N THR A 48 37.13 32.44 -17.50
CA THR A 48 37.28 33.83 -17.05
C THR A 48 38.76 34.13 -16.85
N PHE A 49 39.25 35.25 -17.40
CA PHE A 49 40.63 35.70 -17.25
C PHE A 49 40.72 36.84 -16.25
N ASN A 50 41.72 36.81 -15.38
CA ASN A 50 42.04 37.86 -14.42
C ASN A 50 43.55 38.14 -14.48
N PRO A 51 43.96 39.40 -14.61
CA PRO A 51 44.95 39.92 -13.68
C PRO A 51 44.22 40.68 -12.58
N ALA A 52 44.65 40.43 -11.34
CA ALA A 52 44.25 41.14 -10.13
C ALA A 52 44.69 42.62 -10.08
N ALA A 53 45.22 43.18 -11.18
CA ALA A 53 45.65 44.58 -11.28
C ALA A 53 45.29 45.17 -12.66
N PRO A 54 44.80 46.43 -12.72
CA PRO A 54 44.59 47.11 -13.98
C PRO A 54 45.92 47.30 -14.71
N VAL A 55 45.96 46.92 -15.99
CA VAL A 55 47.07 47.27 -16.88
C VAL A 55 47.18 48.80 -16.91
N PRO A 56 48.31 49.41 -16.50
CA PRO A 56 48.44 50.86 -16.54
C PRO A 56 48.18 51.43 -17.93
N ALA A 57 47.46 52.55 -18.01
CA ALA A 57 47.19 53.24 -19.27
C ALA A 57 48.53 53.57 -19.98
N GLY A 58 48.64 53.20 -21.26
CA GLY A 58 49.86 53.40 -22.06
C GLY A 58 50.83 52.20 -22.08
N THR A 59 50.53 51.09 -21.40
CA THR A 59 51.33 49.86 -21.50
C THR A 59 51.29 49.31 -22.94
N SER A 60 52.46 49.18 -23.59
CA SER A 60 52.55 48.70 -24.97
C SER A 60 51.95 47.30 -25.13
N ARG A 61 51.33 47.03 -26.29
CA ARG A 61 50.64 45.74 -26.58
C ARG A 61 51.51 44.48 -26.42
N SER A 62 52.83 44.62 -26.55
CA SER A 62 53.81 43.56 -26.28
C SER A 62 54.00 43.25 -24.80
N LYS A 63 53.66 44.18 -23.91
CA LYS A 63 53.82 44.13 -22.44
C LYS A 63 52.48 44.05 -21.70
N GLN A 64 51.41 43.59 -22.35
CA GLN A 64 50.13 43.30 -21.69
C GLN A 64 49.98 41.78 -21.48
N PRO A 65 49.37 41.31 -20.37
CA PRO A 65 49.02 39.90 -20.21
C PRO A 65 48.13 39.39 -21.34
N LYS A 66 48.31 38.13 -21.74
CA LYS A 66 47.58 37.50 -22.85
C LYS A 66 47.07 36.12 -22.42
N LEU A 67 45.80 35.84 -22.73
CA LEU A 67 45.24 34.49 -22.69
C LEU A 67 44.93 34.08 -24.13
N SER A 68 45.59 33.07 -24.68
CA SER A 68 45.34 32.63 -26.06
C SER A 68 45.13 31.13 -26.14
N THR A 69 44.19 30.68 -26.98
CA THR A 69 44.28 29.33 -27.55
C THR A 69 44.93 29.37 -28.91
N ALA A 70 45.94 28.54 -29.09
CA ALA A 70 46.55 28.31 -30.39
C ALA A 70 46.07 26.95 -30.93
N SER A 71 45.59 26.93 -32.16
CA SER A 71 45.59 25.72 -32.99
C SER A 71 46.92 25.71 -33.71
N GLY A 72 47.78 24.78 -33.35
CA GLY A 72 49.13 24.73 -33.89
C GLY A 72 50.15 24.70 -32.79
N TYR A 73 51.26 24.05 -33.11
CA TYR A 73 52.33 23.59 -32.24
C TYR A 73 52.20 22.18 -31.70
N GLN A 74 51.08 21.45 -31.65
CA GLN A 74 51.19 19.97 -31.55
C GLN A 74 51.22 19.34 -32.95
N ALA A 75 52.09 18.35 -33.17
CA ALA A 75 52.29 17.67 -34.46
C ALA A 75 51.00 17.03 -35.06
N ASP A 76 49.94 16.93 -34.26
CA ASP A 76 48.66 16.31 -34.57
C ASP A 76 47.49 17.31 -34.71
N GLY A 77 47.72 18.62 -34.50
CA GLY A 77 46.69 19.65 -34.59
C GLY A 77 45.87 19.89 -33.31
N GLY A 78 46.33 19.40 -32.15
CA GLY A 78 45.73 19.69 -30.84
C GLY A 78 45.62 21.19 -30.51
N LYS A 79 44.63 21.55 -29.67
CA LYS A 79 44.41 22.93 -29.16
C LYS A 79 44.77 22.97 -27.68
N TYR A 80 45.53 23.98 -27.25
CA TYR A 80 45.82 24.25 -25.84
C TYR A 80 45.48 25.69 -25.47
N ALA A 81 45.36 25.97 -24.17
CA ALA A 81 45.25 27.33 -23.66
C ALA A 81 46.58 27.77 -23.01
N LEU A 82 46.91 29.05 -23.18
CA LEU A 82 48.16 29.66 -22.76
C LEU A 82 47.89 30.96 -22.03
N ILE A 83 48.43 31.12 -20.82
CA ILE A 83 48.55 32.43 -20.17
C ILE A 83 49.99 32.90 -20.30
N SER A 84 50.20 34.13 -20.76
CA SER A 84 51.50 34.79 -20.77
C SER A 84 51.43 36.14 -20.04
N THR A 85 52.45 36.43 -19.23
CA THR A 85 52.51 37.65 -18.42
C THR A 85 53.85 38.37 -18.59
N PRO A 86 53.86 39.70 -18.71
CA PRO A 86 55.08 40.49 -18.59
C PRO A 86 55.54 40.57 -17.13
N ASP A 87 56.87 40.54 -16.94
CA ASP A 87 57.64 40.84 -15.71
C ASP A 87 56.88 40.79 -14.37
N LYS A 88 56.68 39.56 -13.84
CA LYS A 88 56.28 39.25 -12.45
C LYS A 88 54.84 39.58 -12.03
N MET A 89 53.93 39.86 -12.96
CA MET A 89 52.51 40.05 -12.65
C MET A 89 51.76 38.71 -12.71
N VAL A 90 51.17 38.27 -11.59
CA VAL A 90 50.35 37.04 -11.57
C VAL A 90 49.09 37.25 -12.42
N SER A 91 48.92 36.41 -13.44
CA SER A 91 47.65 36.27 -14.16
C SER A 91 47.06 34.88 -13.94
N THR A 92 45.74 34.80 -13.95
CA THR A 92 45.00 33.55 -13.71
C THR A 92 43.87 33.42 -14.72
N ALA A 93 43.74 32.23 -15.31
CA ALA A 93 42.54 31.82 -16.04
C ALA A 93 41.78 30.79 -15.22
N TYR A 94 40.45 30.85 -15.29
CA TYR A 94 39.54 29.94 -14.60
C TYR A 94 38.60 29.29 -15.59
N ALA A 95 38.19 28.04 -15.38
CA ALA A 95 37.03 27.44 -16.03
C ALA A 95 36.02 26.98 -14.99
N ALA A 96 34.75 27.38 -15.16
CA ALA A 96 33.68 26.89 -14.30
C ALA A 96 33.41 25.41 -14.58
N MET A 97 33.25 24.62 -13.51
CA MET A 97 33.03 23.18 -13.59
C MET A 97 31.67 22.81 -12.98
N LYS A 98 31.12 21.64 -13.34
CA LYS A 98 29.91 21.11 -12.71
C LYS A 98 30.14 21.00 -11.21
N PHE A 99 29.34 21.71 -10.42
CA PHE A 99 29.37 21.64 -8.97
C PHE A 99 28.27 20.69 -8.46
N VAL A 100 28.67 19.69 -7.70
CA VAL A 100 27.83 18.77 -6.93
C VAL A 100 28.19 18.92 -5.44
N PRO A 101 27.23 19.28 -4.56
CA PRO A 101 27.48 19.49 -3.13
C PRO A 101 28.03 18.25 -2.41
N GLY A 102 29.15 18.42 -1.69
CA GLY A 102 29.80 17.36 -0.92
C GLY A 102 30.37 16.20 -1.76
N ALA A 103 30.46 16.36 -3.07
CA ALA A 103 31.10 15.39 -3.96
C ALA A 103 32.62 15.35 -3.76
N VAL A 104 33.23 14.25 -4.17
CA VAL A 104 34.69 14.10 -4.25
C VAL A 104 35.12 14.37 -5.68
N TYR A 105 36.05 15.31 -5.85
CA TYR A 105 36.59 15.73 -7.14
C TYR A 105 38.00 15.20 -7.29
N THR A 106 38.29 14.58 -8.44
CA THR A 106 39.66 14.24 -8.84
C THR A 106 39.93 14.94 -10.17
N LEU A 107 40.98 15.76 -10.20
CA LEU A 107 41.43 16.46 -11.38
C LEU A 107 42.62 15.71 -11.98
N THR A 108 42.61 15.54 -13.29
CA THR A 108 43.80 15.25 -14.09
C THR A 108 43.88 16.32 -15.16
N ASP A 109 45.03 16.96 -15.32
CA ASP A 109 45.30 17.85 -16.44
C ASP A 109 46.63 17.49 -17.12
N TRP A 110 46.86 18.05 -18.30
CA TRP A 110 48.15 17.97 -18.98
C TRP A 110 48.69 19.38 -19.07
N THR A 111 49.83 19.64 -18.43
CA THR A 111 50.37 21.00 -18.28
C THR A 111 51.87 21.08 -18.49
N GLY A 112 52.37 22.28 -18.75
CA GLY A 112 53.79 22.57 -18.91
C GLY A 112 54.09 24.07 -18.96
N THR A 113 55.36 24.42 -18.81
CA THR A 113 55.86 25.81 -18.83
C THR A 113 57.14 25.95 -19.66
N ASN A 114 57.52 27.18 -19.99
CA ASN A 114 58.70 27.58 -20.79
C ASN A 114 59.58 28.50 -19.98
N ASP A 115 59.87 28.00 -18.78
CA ASP A 115 60.85 28.52 -17.88
C ASP A 115 61.87 27.41 -17.68
N ASP A 116 63.02 27.54 -18.34
CA ASP A 116 64.18 26.65 -18.17
C ASP A 116 64.63 26.55 -16.69
N ASN A 117 64.17 27.49 -15.85
CA ASN A 117 64.47 27.57 -14.43
C ASN A 117 63.24 27.22 -13.57
N LEU A 118 62.63 26.04 -13.83
CA LEU A 118 61.53 25.39 -13.08
C LEU A 118 61.61 25.43 -11.54
N ARG A 119 62.76 25.82 -10.99
CA ARG A 119 63.14 25.70 -9.57
C ARG A 119 63.26 27.02 -8.83
N LEU A 120 62.82 28.15 -9.40
CA LEU A 120 62.79 29.41 -8.65
C LEU A 120 61.78 29.31 -7.49
N ALA A 121 62.32 29.16 -6.27
CA ALA A 121 61.56 29.15 -5.04
C ALA A 121 60.77 30.47 -4.92
N GLY A 122 59.47 30.41 -5.20
CA GLY A 122 58.56 31.56 -5.15
C GLY A 122 57.84 31.90 -6.46
N ALA A 123 58.18 31.27 -7.59
CA ALA A 123 57.41 31.44 -8.84
C ALA A 123 56.00 30.85 -8.68
N VAL A 124 55.01 31.57 -9.22
CA VAL A 124 53.61 31.14 -9.34
C VAL A 124 53.47 30.55 -10.73
N GLN A 125 53.47 29.22 -10.82
CA GLN A 125 53.19 28.44 -12.04
C GLN A 125 52.39 27.22 -11.57
N GLU A 126 51.08 27.39 -11.44
CA GLU A 126 50.23 26.45 -10.71
C GLU A 126 48.95 26.17 -11.50
N THR A 127 48.52 24.91 -11.52
CA THR A 127 47.18 24.52 -11.96
C THR A 127 46.44 23.85 -10.80
N GLY A 128 45.11 23.79 -10.86
CA GLY A 128 44.34 23.13 -9.82
C GLY A 128 42.84 23.43 -9.81
N LEU A 129 42.19 23.05 -8.72
CA LEU A 129 40.79 23.34 -8.42
C LEU A 129 40.66 24.33 -7.27
N ARG A 130 39.78 25.31 -7.43
CA ARG A 130 39.32 26.21 -6.36
C ARG A 130 37.83 26.05 -6.14
N PHE A 131 37.43 25.94 -4.88
CA PHE A 131 36.05 25.94 -4.44
C PHE A 131 35.70 27.32 -3.89
N TYR A 132 34.53 27.81 -4.25
CA TYR A 132 34.04 29.13 -3.88
C TYR A 132 32.73 29.00 -3.10
N ASN A 133 32.53 29.89 -2.13
CA ASN A 133 31.24 30.05 -1.45
C ASN A 133 30.32 31.02 -2.20
N ALA A 134 29.11 31.22 -1.66
CA ALA A 134 28.10 32.12 -2.23
C ALA A 134 28.51 33.60 -2.35
N SER A 135 29.61 34.01 -1.71
CA SER A 135 30.17 35.37 -1.83
C SER A 135 31.41 35.41 -2.72
N ASP A 136 31.63 34.39 -3.57
CA ASP A 136 32.79 34.22 -4.44
C ASP A 136 34.16 34.21 -3.70
N LYS A 137 34.16 33.88 -2.40
CA LYS A 137 35.41 33.67 -1.65
C LYS A 137 35.90 32.24 -1.80
N VAL A 138 37.20 32.07 -2.04
CA VAL A 138 37.85 30.77 -2.06
C VAL A 138 37.76 30.13 -0.67
N VAL A 139 37.19 28.93 -0.59
CA VAL A 139 37.04 28.15 0.66
C VAL A 139 37.89 26.89 0.69
N LEU A 140 38.32 26.40 -0.47
CA LEU A 140 39.29 25.32 -0.61
C LEU A 140 40.06 25.51 -1.92
N GLU A 141 41.35 25.26 -1.89
CA GLU A 141 42.24 25.29 -3.05
C GLU A 141 43.08 24.02 -3.03
N ASN A 142 42.97 23.22 -4.09
CA ASN A 142 43.85 22.09 -4.33
C ASN A 142 44.63 22.37 -5.61
N LYS A 143 45.94 22.54 -5.46
CA LYS A 143 46.81 22.99 -6.54
C LYS A 143 48.15 22.30 -6.50
N LEU A 144 48.78 22.23 -7.66
CA LEU A 144 50.12 21.71 -7.82
C LEU A 144 50.93 22.68 -8.68
N LYS A 145 52.24 22.69 -8.47
CA LYS A 145 53.15 23.41 -9.35
C LYS A 145 53.26 22.67 -10.67
N VAL A 146 53.33 23.44 -11.76
CA VAL A 146 53.69 22.93 -13.08
C VAL A 146 55.16 22.52 -13.03
N ALA A 147 55.41 21.21 -13.12
CA ALA A 147 56.73 20.64 -12.91
C ALA A 147 57.50 20.33 -14.21
N HIS A 148 56.87 20.55 -15.36
CA HIS A 148 57.40 20.15 -16.66
C HIS A 148 57.78 21.36 -17.54
N ALA A 149 59.04 21.37 -18.00
CA ALA A 149 59.53 22.36 -18.94
C ALA A 149 59.32 21.87 -20.37
N VAL A 150 58.40 22.50 -21.08
CA VAL A 150 58.02 22.17 -22.45
C VAL A 150 59.19 22.39 -23.43
N GLU A 151 60.12 23.31 -23.12
CA GLU A 151 61.33 23.53 -23.95
C GLU A 151 62.24 22.29 -24.04
N THR A 152 62.14 21.38 -23.07
CA THR A 152 63.05 20.22 -22.98
C THR A 152 62.69 19.09 -23.94
N ASP A 153 61.41 18.85 -24.16
CA ASP A 153 60.90 17.71 -24.94
C ASP A 153 59.72 18.03 -25.83
N THR A 154 59.30 19.28 -25.82
CA THR A 154 58.18 19.83 -26.58
C THR A 154 56.82 19.19 -26.27
N LYS A 155 56.63 18.63 -25.08
CA LYS A 155 55.38 17.95 -24.68
C LYS A 155 54.79 18.57 -23.41
N LEU A 156 53.48 18.40 -23.22
CA LEU A 156 52.86 18.60 -21.91
C LEU A 156 53.11 17.36 -21.04
N ALA A 157 53.03 17.49 -19.72
CA ALA A 157 53.09 16.34 -18.82
C ALA A 157 51.74 16.15 -18.13
N ARG A 158 51.32 14.89 -17.98
CA ARG A 158 50.16 14.53 -17.17
C ARG A 158 50.42 14.90 -15.71
N GLN A 159 49.45 15.55 -15.08
CA GLN A 159 49.47 15.88 -13.68
C GLN A 159 48.15 15.42 -13.03
N ASP A 160 48.28 14.49 -12.09
CA ASP A 160 47.18 13.93 -11.32
C ASP A 160 47.10 14.63 -9.96
N PHE A 161 45.91 15.13 -9.61
CA PHE A 161 45.66 15.81 -8.35
C PHE A 161 45.10 14.84 -7.31
N PRO A 162 45.44 15.01 -6.02
CA PRO A 162 44.80 14.24 -4.97
C PRO A 162 43.28 14.54 -4.92
N PRO A 163 42.43 13.54 -4.62
CA PRO A 163 41.00 13.76 -4.47
C PRO A 163 40.68 14.84 -3.43
N SER A 164 39.69 15.69 -3.71
CA SER A 164 39.25 16.78 -2.83
C SER A 164 37.74 16.75 -2.64
N THR A 165 37.29 16.68 -1.40
CA THR A 165 35.86 16.76 -1.05
C THR A 165 35.42 18.21 -1.04
N ALA A 166 34.32 18.54 -1.73
CA ALA A 166 33.75 19.88 -1.70
C ALA A 166 33.35 20.27 -0.26
N PRO A 167 33.83 21.42 0.26
CA PRO A 167 33.41 21.92 1.57
C PRO A 167 31.90 22.19 1.62
N PRO A 168 31.23 22.03 2.78
CA PRO A 168 29.80 22.35 2.92
C PRO A 168 29.44 23.80 2.56
N SER A 169 30.39 24.74 2.71
CA SER A 169 30.23 26.15 2.39
C SER A 169 30.43 26.48 0.90
N ALA A 170 30.89 25.53 0.09
CA ALA A 170 31.11 25.74 -1.33
C ALA A 170 29.79 25.66 -2.11
N ASN A 171 29.63 26.48 -3.15
CA ASN A 171 28.53 26.42 -4.11
C ASN A 171 29.02 26.42 -5.56
N ALA A 172 30.32 26.58 -5.80
CA ALA A 172 30.94 26.54 -7.11
C ALA A 172 32.35 25.96 -7.03
N VAL A 173 32.80 25.38 -8.13
CA VAL A 173 34.18 24.92 -8.32
C VAL A 173 34.69 25.41 -9.68
N LYS A 174 35.94 25.88 -9.71
CA LYS A 174 36.62 26.31 -10.92
C LYS A 174 37.95 25.59 -11.04
N PHE A 175 38.26 25.07 -12.21
CA PHE A 175 39.66 24.83 -12.58
C PHE A 175 40.36 26.18 -12.71
N PHE A 176 41.64 26.25 -12.36
CA PHE A 176 42.45 27.43 -12.61
C PHE A 176 43.86 27.06 -13.08
N ALA A 177 44.44 27.97 -13.86
CA ALA A 177 45.85 28.00 -14.19
C ALA A 177 46.38 29.41 -13.89
N ALA A 178 47.54 29.52 -13.22
CA ALA A 178 48.13 30.78 -12.82
C ALA A 178 49.63 30.83 -13.17
N THR A 179 50.09 31.97 -13.67
CA THR A 179 51.51 32.24 -13.94
C THR A 179 51.91 33.67 -13.56
N ASP A 180 53.08 33.87 -12.97
CA ASP A 180 53.78 35.17 -12.87
C ASP A 180 55.04 35.26 -13.77
N ARG A 181 55.24 34.23 -14.62
CA ARG A 181 56.37 34.03 -15.53
C ARG A 181 55.94 33.99 -16.99
N ASN A 182 56.90 33.71 -17.88
CA ASN A 182 56.75 33.67 -19.34
C ASN A 182 55.41 33.07 -19.79
N TRP A 183 55.14 31.82 -19.44
CA TRP A 183 53.82 31.21 -19.69
C TRP A 183 53.55 29.88 -18.96
N VAL A 184 52.27 29.55 -18.81
CA VAL A 184 51.75 28.21 -18.45
C VAL A 184 50.82 27.74 -19.56
N MET A 185 51.04 26.52 -20.04
CA MET A 185 50.19 25.79 -20.99
C MET A 185 49.39 24.70 -20.27
N TRP A 186 48.15 24.49 -20.69
CA TRP A 186 47.39 23.32 -20.30
C TRP A 186 46.46 22.83 -21.42
N ASP A 187 46.17 21.54 -21.37
CA ASP A 187 45.20 20.84 -22.19
C ASP A 187 44.51 19.72 -21.37
N CYS A 188 43.40 19.17 -21.88
CA CYS A 188 42.72 17.98 -21.34
C CYS A 188 42.40 18.06 -19.84
N VAL A 189 41.66 19.09 -19.41
CA VAL A 189 41.19 19.20 -18.02
C VAL A 189 40.10 18.15 -17.78
N HIS A 190 40.49 17.01 -17.24
CA HIS A 190 39.57 15.90 -16.93
C HIS A 190 39.15 15.97 -15.47
N LEU A 191 37.86 16.20 -15.26
CA LEU A 191 37.26 16.23 -13.94
C LEU A 191 36.43 14.97 -13.68
N ARG A 192 36.89 14.15 -12.74
CA ARG A 192 36.12 13.06 -12.18
C ARG A 192 35.33 13.57 -10.97
N ILE A 193 34.02 13.33 -10.95
CA ILE A 193 33.14 13.68 -9.84
C ILE A 193 32.51 12.41 -9.33
N ASP A 194 32.77 12.07 -8.07
CA ASP A 194 32.15 10.92 -7.42
C ASP A 194 31.18 11.43 -6.35
N SER A 195 29.89 11.15 -6.54
CA SER A 195 28.80 11.61 -5.66
C SER A 195 27.55 10.77 -5.83
N PHE A 196 26.73 10.73 -4.78
CA PHE A 196 25.38 10.20 -4.83
C PHE A 196 24.43 10.98 -3.92
N SER A 197 23.15 10.86 -4.21
CA SER A 197 22.04 11.32 -3.38
C SER A 197 21.15 10.14 -2.99
N VAL A 198 20.46 10.29 -1.86
CA VAL A 198 19.53 9.29 -1.33
C VAL A 198 18.19 9.94 -1.04
N LYS A 199 17.11 9.28 -1.45
CA LYS A 199 15.74 9.57 -1.05
C LYS A 199 15.20 8.39 -0.25
N ALA A 200 14.59 8.65 0.90
CA ALA A 200 13.88 7.66 1.69
C ALA A 200 12.39 7.95 1.65
N GLU A 201 11.59 6.90 1.48
CA GLU A 201 10.14 6.96 1.46
C GLU A 201 9.56 5.80 2.25
N VAL A 202 8.41 6.03 2.87
CA VAL A 202 7.58 5.04 3.54
C VAL A 202 6.25 4.93 2.81
N ARG A 203 5.72 3.70 2.71
CA ARG A 203 4.45 3.44 2.05
C ARG A 203 3.28 3.65 3.02
N ASP A 204 2.32 4.47 2.61
CA ASP A 204 1.03 4.57 3.27
C ASP A 204 0.18 3.32 2.93
N PRO A 205 -0.26 2.54 3.94
CA PRO A 205 -0.94 1.26 3.70
C PRO A 205 -2.36 1.43 3.14
N VAL A 206 -3.00 2.59 3.35
CA VAL A 206 -4.37 2.86 2.92
C VAL A 206 -4.41 3.29 1.46
N SER A 207 -3.62 4.30 1.12
CA SER A 207 -3.56 4.88 -0.23
C SER A 207 -2.57 4.15 -1.14
N GLY A 208 -1.62 3.42 -0.58
CA GLY A 208 -0.50 2.81 -1.30
C GLY A 208 0.57 3.80 -1.78
N ALA A 209 0.43 5.08 -1.44
CA ALA A 209 1.35 6.15 -1.84
C ALA A 209 2.67 6.07 -1.08
N TRP A 210 3.74 6.57 -1.71
CA TRP A 210 5.07 6.67 -1.10
C TRP A 210 5.35 8.13 -0.75
N GLY A 211 5.77 8.38 0.48
CA GLY A 211 6.05 9.73 0.98
C GLY A 211 7.10 9.74 2.08
N THR A 212 7.40 10.92 2.63
CA THR A 212 8.31 11.06 3.78
C THR A 212 7.63 10.73 5.11
N THR A 213 6.29 10.57 5.09
CA THR A 213 5.49 10.25 6.26
C THR A 213 4.35 9.31 5.88
N ALA A 214 4.02 8.37 6.77
CA ALA A 214 2.86 7.48 6.63
C ALA A 214 2.22 7.23 8.00
N THR A 215 0.91 6.97 8.00
CA THR A 215 0.18 6.51 9.19
C THR A 215 0.05 4.99 9.13
N ILE A 216 0.54 4.30 10.16
CA ILE A 216 0.63 2.85 10.25
C ILE A 216 -0.19 2.36 11.45
N GLU A 217 -0.96 1.30 11.27
CA GLU A 217 -1.70 0.67 12.36
C GLU A 217 -0.76 -0.21 13.20
N ALA A 218 -0.83 -0.12 14.52
CA ALA A 218 -0.08 -0.99 15.42
C ALA A 218 -0.43 -2.48 15.16
N GLY A 219 0.59 -3.34 15.17
CA GLY A 219 0.51 -4.75 14.80
C GLY A 219 0.78 -5.04 13.32
N THR A 220 0.95 -4.02 12.49
CA THR A 220 1.19 -4.19 11.05
C THR A 220 2.67 -4.03 10.66
N THR A 221 2.97 -4.01 9.36
CA THR A 221 4.32 -3.91 8.78
C THR A 221 4.50 -2.55 8.10
N VAL A 222 5.62 -1.89 8.35
CA VAL A 222 6.07 -0.72 7.58
C VAL A 222 6.86 -1.18 6.37
N ASN A 223 6.59 -0.59 5.19
CA ASN A 223 7.42 -0.80 4.00
C ASN A 223 8.20 0.48 3.67
N TYR A 224 9.51 0.35 3.55
CA TYR A 224 10.42 1.41 3.17
C TYR A 224 10.95 1.24 1.75
N ARG A 225 11.20 2.37 1.09
CA ARG A 225 11.82 2.46 -0.22
C ARG A 225 12.94 3.49 -0.19
N PHE A 226 14.12 3.06 -0.59
CA PHE A 226 15.29 3.90 -0.69
C PHE A 226 15.72 4.01 -2.14
N THR A 227 15.80 5.22 -2.67
CA THR A 227 16.28 5.50 -4.02
C THR A 227 17.64 6.17 -3.93
N VAL A 228 18.66 5.52 -4.48
CA VAL A 228 20.01 6.07 -4.59
C VAL A 228 20.25 6.52 -6.01
N THR A 229 20.69 7.77 -6.19
CA THR A 229 21.03 8.34 -7.50
C THR A 229 22.51 8.64 -7.56
N ASN A 230 23.18 8.21 -8.63
CA ASN A 230 24.56 8.58 -8.89
C ASN A 230 24.60 9.94 -9.61
N ASP A 231 24.92 10.99 -8.85
CA ASP A 231 25.00 12.38 -9.36
C ASP A 231 26.36 12.72 -9.96
N GLY A 232 27.31 11.80 -9.84
CA GLY A 232 28.68 11.90 -10.33
C GLY A 232 28.84 11.68 -11.83
N THR A 233 30.09 11.53 -12.25
CA THR A 233 30.50 11.24 -13.63
C THR A 233 31.09 9.85 -13.79
N THR A 234 31.25 9.08 -12.71
CA THR A 234 31.73 7.69 -12.79
C THR A 234 30.80 6.70 -12.12
N ALA A 235 30.87 5.45 -12.56
CA ALA A 235 30.10 4.37 -11.96
C ALA A 235 30.53 4.14 -10.50
N LEU A 236 29.53 3.98 -9.63
CA LEU A 236 29.73 3.59 -8.25
C LEU A 236 29.69 2.07 -8.13
N ALA A 237 30.45 1.51 -7.19
CA ALA A 237 30.49 0.08 -6.92
C ALA A 237 30.20 -0.20 -5.44
N ALA A 238 29.54 -1.31 -5.18
CA ALA A 238 29.19 -1.78 -3.83
C ALA A 238 28.50 -0.70 -2.97
N VAL A 239 27.43 -0.12 -3.48
CA VAL A 239 26.63 0.87 -2.75
C VAL A 239 25.81 0.13 -1.68
N LYS A 240 26.16 0.33 -0.41
CA LYS A 240 25.46 -0.24 0.74
C LYS A 240 24.40 0.75 1.22
N VAL A 241 23.17 0.25 1.39
CA VAL A 241 22.02 0.94 1.99
C VAL A 241 21.74 0.27 3.33
N ASP A 242 21.83 1.02 4.42
CA ASP A 242 21.78 0.50 5.80
C ASP A 242 20.80 1.36 6.61
N ASP A 243 19.68 0.79 7.02
CA ASP A 243 18.72 1.46 7.92
C ASP A 243 18.48 0.54 9.13
N PRO A 244 18.87 0.95 10.35
CA PRO A 244 18.74 0.13 11.55
C PRO A 244 17.32 -0.33 11.88
N TYR A 245 16.30 0.33 11.33
CA TYR A 245 14.90 -0.02 11.56
C TYR A 245 14.40 -1.11 10.59
N CYS A 246 15.14 -1.45 9.54
CA CYS A 246 14.82 -2.60 8.69
C CYS A 246 15.07 -3.93 9.43
N ASP A 247 14.09 -4.84 9.41
CA ASP A 247 14.25 -6.20 9.95
C ASP A 247 15.33 -6.99 9.20
N VAL A 248 15.38 -6.79 7.87
CA VAL A 248 16.38 -7.37 6.99
C VAL A 248 16.97 -6.25 6.15
N GLN A 249 18.30 -6.11 6.20
CA GLN A 249 19.00 -5.09 5.43
C GLN A 249 18.89 -5.35 3.93
N PRO A 250 18.67 -4.31 3.10
CA PRO A 250 18.70 -4.45 1.65
C PRO A 250 20.01 -5.05 1.14
N THR A 251 19.91 -5.83 0.06
CA THR A 251 21.12 -6.31 -0.63
C THR A 251 21.88 -5.11 -1.24
N PRO A 252 23.21 -5.02 -1.06
CA PRO A 252 23.99 -3.94 -1.66
C PRO A 252 23.83 -3.86 -3.18
N ILE A 253 23.77 -2.64 -3.72
CA ILE A 253 23.74 -2.41 -5.17
C ILE A 253 25.16 -2.62 -5.69
N ALA A 254 25.36 -3.66 -6.50
CA ALA A 254 26.68 -4.07 -6.97
C ALA A 254 27.38 -2.97 -7.79
N ALA A 255 26.65 -2.31 -8.70
CA ALA A 255 27.13 -1.21 -9.51
C ALA A 255 26.00 -0.22 -9.83
N LEU A 256 26.33 1.06 -9.93
CA LEU A 256 25.40 2.13 -10.31
C LEU A 256 26.08 3.12 -11.25
N ASP A 257 25.72 3.07 -12.53
CA ASP A 257 26.30 3.93 -13.57
C ASP A 257 26.00 5.42 -13.35
N ALA A 258 26.84 6.29 -13.91
CA ALA A 258 26.68 7.73 -13.82
C ALA A 258 25.31 8.19 -14.34
N GLY A 259 24.63 9.04 -13.56
CA GLY A 259 23.30 9.55 -13.89
C GLY A 259 22.16 8.53 -13.77
N LYS A 260 22.41 7.32 -13.26
CA LYS A 260 21.37 6.32 -13.01
C LYS A 260 20.93 6.33 -11.55
N SER A 261 19.72 5.84 -11.33
CA SER A 261 19.17 5.59 -10.01
C SER A 261 18.87 4.09 -9.83
N ALA A 262 19.01 3.62 -8.60
CA ALA A 262 18.57 2.30 -8.18
C ALA A 262 17.69 2.42 -6.94
N THR A 263 16.69 1.54 -6.86
CA THR A 263 15.75 1.50 -5.76
C THR A 263 15.86 0.16 -5.05
N VAL A 264 15.91 0.20 -3.72
CA VAL A 264 15.84 -0.97 -2.86
C VAL A 264 14.74 -0.77 -1.82
N THR A 265 14.20 -1.86 -1.30
CA THR A 265 13.14 -1.84 -0.30
C THR A 265 13.52 -2.68 0.91
N CYS A 266 12.96 -2.35 2.07
CA CYS A 266 13.02 -3.18 3.26
C CYS A 266 11.71 -3.02 4.05
N ASP A 267 11.51 -3.92 5.01
CA ASP A 267 10.32 -3.93 5.86
C ASP A 267 10.71 -3.89 7.34
N HIS A 268 9.80 -3.36 8.15
CA HIS A 268 9.82 -3.50 9.61
C HIS A 268 8.47 -4.03 10.09
N LYS A 269 8.45 -5.22 10.68
CA LYS A 269 7.22 -5.92 11.10
C LYS A 269 6.86 -5.59 12.55
N ASN A 270 5.58 -5.77 12.87
CA ASN A 270 5.05 -5.70 14.23
C ASN A 270 5.25 -4.34 14.90
N VAL A 271 4.91 -3.27 14.19
CA VAL A 271 4.95 -1.90 14.73
C VAL A 271 4.08 -1.81 15.97
N THR A 272 4.56 -1.11 17.01
CA THR A 272 3.83 -0.91 18.26
C THR A 272 3.49 0.56 18.45
N GLU A 273 2.59 0.86 19.39
CA GLU A 273 2.27 2.27 19.74
C GLU A 273 3.50 3.04 20.26
N ALA A 274 4.52 2.35 20.78
CA ALA A 274 5.78 2.96 21.20
C ALA A 274 6.62 3.50 20.03
N ASP A 275 6.34 3.04 18.80
CA ASP A 275 6.97 3.49 17.57
C ASP A 275 6.31 4.76 17.00
N ASN A 276 5.27 5.29 17.65
CA ASN A 276 4.65 6.54 17.20
C ASN A 276 5.68 7.67 17.17
N ASP A 277 5.71 8.43 16.07
CA ASP A 277 6.69 9.49 15.80
C ASP A 277 8.12 9.00 15.59
N HIS A 278 8.33 7.70 15.38
CA HIS A 278 9.65 7.18 15.07
C HIS A 278 10.19 7.76 13.76
N VAL A 279 11.47 8.18 13.80
CA VAL A 279 12.20 8.70 12.64
C VAL A 279 13.20 7.65 12.16
N SER A 280 12.86 6.96 11.08
CA SER A 280 13.76 6.02 10.42
C SER A 280 14.85 6.79 9.69
N THR A 281 16.11 6.43 9.89
CA THR A 281 17.26 7.10 9.28
C THR A 281 18.11 6.11 8.50
N VAL A 282 17.99 6.15 7.17
CA VAL A 282 18.83 5.35 6.28
C VAL A 282 20.19 6.00 6.10
N THR A 283 21.24 5.20 6.11
CA THR A 283 22.62 5.58 5.79
C THR A 283 23.09 4.85 4.54
N VAL A 284 23.54 5.60 3.54
CA VAL A 284 24.07 5.06 2.29
C VAL A 284 25.58 5.33 2.20
N SER A 285 26.33 4.33 1.77
CA SER A 285 27.79 4.40 1.62
C SER A 285 28.27 3.69 0.36
N SER A 286 29.35 4.20 -0.24
CA SER A 286 29.96 3.64 -1.45
C SER A 286 31.46 3.93 -1.45
N GLY A 287 32.29 2.90 -1.26
CA GLY A 287 33.75 3.05 -1.20
C GLY A 287 34.22 4.06 -0.15
N LYS A 288 35.02 5.04 -0.58
CA LYS A 288 35.55 6.12 0.29
C LYS A 288 34.72 7.41 0.26
N LEU A 289 33.55 7.39 -0.39
CA LEU A 289 32.71 8.58 -0.46
C LEU A 289 32.10 8.92 0.91
N PRO A 290 31.85 10.22 1.19
CA PRO A 290 31.10 10.62 2.37
C PRO A 290 29.75 9.92 2.40
N LYS A 291 29.39 9.38 3.58
CA LYS A 291 28.07 8.77 3.78
C LYS A 291 26.98 9.83 3.62
N LYS A 292 25.84 9.43 3.07
CA LYS A 292 24.63 10.27 3.00
C LYS A 292 23.51 9.62 3.78
N THR A 293 22.65 10.44 4.36
CA THR A 293 21.48 9.98 5.11
C THR A 293 20.20 10.59 4.54
N ALA A 294 19.10 9.87 4.68
CA ALA A 294 17.75 10.37 4.46
C ALA A 294 16.83 9.84 5.57
N THR A 295 15.73 10.54 5.83
CA THR A 295 14.83 10.20 6.93
C THR A 295 13.39 10.09 6.47
N THR A 296 12.63 9.25 7.16
CA THR A 296 11.16 9.18 7.08
C THR A 296 10.59 9.13 8.49
N THR A 297 9.32 9.49 8.63
CA THR A 297 8.62 9.45 9.92
C THR A 297 7.38 8.58 9.81
N ILE A 298 7.13 7.73 10.81
CA ILE A 298 5.86 7.01 10.91
C ILE A 298 5.01 7.61 12.03
N LYS A 299 3.70 7.70 11.78
CA LYS A 299 2.68 7.93 12.82
C LYS A 299 2.02 6.59 13.09
N VAL A 300 1.88 6.20 14.35
CA VAL A 300 1.25 4.94 14.70
C VAL A 300 -0.12 5.19 15.30
N THR A 301 -1.15 4.55 14.75
CA THR A 301 -2.48 4.51 15.35
C THR A 301 -2.64 3.22 16.16
N PRO A 302 -3.36 3.26 17.31
CA PRO A 302 -3.74 2.05 18.02
C PRO A 302 -4.42 1.05 17.07
N PRO A 303 -4.35 -0.26 17.37
CA PRO A 303 -5.16 -1.22 16.64
C PRO A 303 -6.64 -0.81 16.77
N PRO A 304 -7.47 -0.98 15.72
CA PRO A 304 -8.89 -0.79 15.86
C PRO A 304 -9.37 -1.70 16.99
N ALA A 305 -10.09 -1.11 17.94
CA ALA A 305 -10.69 -1.90 18.98
C ALA A 305 -11.61 -2.94 18.33
N ILE A 306 -11.46 -4.19 18.74
CA ILE A 306 -12.22 -5.31 18.19
C ILE A 306 -13.60 -5.34 18.84
N ASP A 307 -14.49 -4.44 18.46
CA ASP A 307 -15.86 -4.53 18.96
C ASP A 307 -16.56 -5.75 18.35
N GLU A 308 -17.47 -6.37 19.12
CA GLU A 308 -18.20 -7.58 18.73
C GLU A 308 -19.72 -7.41 18.85
N ILE A 309 -20.47 -7.97 17.89
CA ILE A 309 -21.94 -8.00 17.92
C ILE A 309 -22.44 -9.40 17.57
N GLY A 310 -23.39 -9.89 18.35
CA GLY A 310 -24.21 -11.06 18.02
C GLY A 310 -24.32 -12.06 19.16
N GLU A 311 -25.36 -12.89 19.10
CA GLU A 311 -25.59 -13.91 20.11
C GLU A 311 -26.14 -15.20 19.51
N PHE A 312 -27.43 -15.23 19.16
CA PHE A 312 -28.14 -16.50 18.98
C PHE A 312 -29.46 -16.32 18.20
N VAL A 313 -29.83 -17.35 17.43
CA VAL A 313 -31.16 -17.52 16.86
C VAL A 313 -31.69 -18.86 17.34
N TRP A 314 -32.89 -18.90 17.93
CA TRP A 314 -33.44 -20.09 18.56
C TRP A 314 -34.87 -20.42 18.13
N ASN A 315 -35.24 -21.67 18.34
CA ASN A 315 -36.58 -22.16 18.14
C ASN A 315 -37.35 -21.95 19.45
N ASP A 316 -38.16 -20.91 19.49
CA ASP A 316 -39.07 -20.59 20.59
C ASP A 316 -40.24 -21.60 20.59
N VAL A 317 -40.06 -22.70 21.32
CA VAL A 317 -40.94 -23.87 21.28
C VAL A 317 -42.24 -23.58 22.04
N ASP A 318 -42.14 -22.80 23.12
CA ASP A 318 -43.29 -22.50 23.97
C ASP A 318 -43.99 -21.19 23.59
N ARG A 319 -43.35 -20.35 22.76
CA ARG A 319 -43.83 -19.09 22.18
C ARG A 319 -43.89 -17.95 23.18
N ASN A 320 -43.03 -17.96 24.18
CA ASN A 320 -43.01 -16.94 25.22
C ASN A 320 -42.14 -15.71 24.86
N GLY A 321 -41.38 -15.77 23.76
CA GLY A 321 -40.49 -14.70 23.31
C GLY A 321 -39.17 -14.60 24.08
N LEU A 322 -38.94 -15.51 25.03
CA LEU A 322 -37.75 -15.63 25.85
C LEU A 322 -36.89 -16.80 25.36
N GLN A 323 -35.59 -16.72 25.63
CA GLN A 323 -34.66 -17.79 25.39
C GLN A 323 -34.60 -18.72 26.61
N ASP A 324 -35.11 -19.93 26.45
CA ASP A 324 -35.06 -20.96 27.48
C ASP A 324 -33.95 -21.99 27.26
N SER A 325 -33.42 -22.55 28.36
CA SER A 325 -32.28 -23.49 28.31
C SER A 325 -32.54 -24.80 27.53
N ALA A 326 -33.82 -25.14 27.30
CA ALA A 326 -34.22 -26.33 26.55
C ALA A 326 -34.50 -26.04 25.07
N GLU A 327 -34.42 -24.78 24.65
CA GLU A 327 -34.77 -24.36 23.30
C GLU A 327 -33.56 -24.47 22.35
N PRO A 328 -33.70 -25.21 21.24
CA PRO A 328 -32.58 -25.44 20.35
C PRO A 328 -32.30 -24.23 19.48
N GLY A 329 -31.03 -24.06 19.09
CA GLY A 329 -30.63 -23.08 18.08
C GLY A 329 -31.22 -23.39 16.70
N VAL A 330 -31.42 -22.35 15.89
CA VAL A 330 -31.84 -22.47 14.48
C VAL A 330 -30.63 -22.25 13.58
N PRO A 331 -30.08 -23.31 12.97
CA PRO A 331 -29.00 -23.18 12.00
C PRO A 331 -29.48 -22.62 10.67
N GLY A 332 -28.54 -22.07 9.89
CA GLY A 332 -28.82 -21.70 8.51
C GLY A 332 -29.52 -20.35 8.30
N VAL A 333 -29.77 -19.58 9.36
CA VAL A 333 -30.40 -18.25 9.26
C VAL A 333 -29.37 -17.25 8.75
N LYS A 334 -29.70 -16.54 7.66
CA LYS A 334 -28.84 -15.50 7.12
C LYS A 334 -28.97 -14.22 7.95
N VAL A 335 -27.86 -13.74 8.50
CA VAL A 335 -27.79 -12.57 9.38
C VAL A 335 -26.98 -11.47 8.69
N THR A 336 -27.51 -10.26 8.61
CA THR A 336 -26.85 -9.10 7.96
C THR A 336 -26.57 -8.01 8.98
N LEU A 337 -25.33 -7.52 9.03
CA LEU A 337 -24.95 -6.33 9.79
C LEU A 337 -25.05 -5.09 8.90
N LYS A 338 -25.70 -4.04 9.40
CA LYS A 338 -25.80 -2.74 8.75
C LYS A 338 -25.18 -1.64 9.60
N ASP A 339 -24.67 -0.59 8.95
CA ASP A 339 -24.22 0.63 9.61
C ASP A 339 -25.37 1.60 9.92
N ALA A 340 -25.05 2.74 10.53
CA ALA A 340 -26.01 3.80 10.88
C ALA A 340 -26.80 4.38 9.69
N SER A 341 -26.29 4.23 8.46
CA SER A 341 -26.96 4.67 7.23
C SER A 341 -27.90 3.61 6.64
N GLY A 342 -27.91 2.40 7.22
CA GLY A 342 -28.62 1.24 6.71
C GLY A 342 -27.84 0.46 5.64
N THR A 343 -26.58 0.81 5.37
CA THR A 343 -25.73 0.12 4.39
C THR A 343 -25.26 -1.21 4.97
N ALA A 344 -25.40 -2.30 4.21
CA ALA A 344 -24.92 -3.62 4.61
C ALA A 344 -23.38 -3.66 4.63
N LEU A 345 -22.81 -4.08 5.76
CA LEU A 345 -21.36 -4.23 5.96
C LEU A 345 -20.89 -5.68 5.78
N GLY A 346 -21.77 -6.65 6.04
CA GLY A 346 -21.45 -8.06 5.92
C GLY A 346 -22.63 -8.96 6.27
N THR A 347 -22.53 -10.22 5.86
CA THR A 347 -23.53 -11.26 6.12
C THR A 347 -22.87 -12.52 6.67
N LEU A 348 -23.55 -13.19 7.58
CA LEU A 348 -23.20 -14.50 8.14
C LEU A 348 -24.39 -15.46 8.02
N THR A 349 -24.15 -16.72 8.32
CA THR A 349 -25.19 -17.73 8.50
C THR A 349 -25.02 -18.32 9.88
N THR A 350 -26.11 -18.49 10.64
CA THR A 350 -26.04 -19.13 11.96
C THR A 350 -25.49 -20.55 11.86
N ASP A 351 -24.64 -20.91 12.82
CA ASP A 351 -24.02 -22.23 12.88
C ASP A 351 -25.00 -23.32 13.34
N ALA A 352 -24.51 -24.57 13.51
CA ALA A 352 -25.30 -25.72 13.94
C ALA A 352 -26.00 -25.51 15.30
N ASP A 353 -25.42 -24.65 16.14
CA ASP A 353 -25.95 -24.26 17.45
C ASP A 353 -26.67 -22.92 17.37
N GLY A 354 -27.11 -22.44 16.20
CA GLY A 354 -27.85 -21.19 16.03
C GLY A 354 -27.07 -19.90 16.31
N LYS A 355 -25.74 -19.96 16.51
CA LYS A 355 -24.94 -18.79 16.89
C LYS A 355 -24.42 -18.02 15.68
N TYR A 356 -24.23 -16.73 15.87
CA TYR A 356 -23.53 -15.87 14.91
C TYR A 356 -22.69 -14.82 15.66
N ARG A 357 -21.64 -14.30 15.01
CA ARG A 357 -20.79 -13.26 15.61
C ARG A 357 -20.08 -12.42 14.56
N PHE A 358 -20.34 -11.12 14.58
CA PHE A 358 -19.52 -10.13 13.88
C PHE A 358 -18.39 -9.69 14.81
N THR A 359 -17.15 -9.74 14.32
CA THR A 359 -15.95 -9.34 15.08
C THR A 359 -15.19 -8.25 14.34
N LYS A 360 -14.24 -7.59 15.03
CA LYS A 360 -13.38 -6.55 14.45
C LYS A 360 -14.18 -5.35 13.92
N LEU A 361 -15.28 -5.03 14.60
CA LEU A 361 -16.08 -3.86 14.27
C LEU A 361 -15.38 -2.62 14.80
N LYS A 362 -15.47 -1.53 14.04
CA LYS A 362 -15.03 -0.21 14.51
C LYS A 362 -16.05 0.34 15.50
N ASP A 363 -15.61 1.25 16.38
CA ASP A 363 -16.52 2.07 17.18
C ASP A 363 -17.61 2.68 16.27
N GLY A 364 -18.89 2.52 16.61
CA GLY A 364 -19.98 2.95 15.74
C GLY A 364 -21.36 2.46 16.13
N ILE A 365 -22.35 2.84 15.32
CA ILE A 365 -23.75 2.44 15.45
C ILE A 365 -24.08 1.41 14.38
N TYR A 366 -24.70 0.31 14.80
CA TYR A 366 -25.00 -0.84 13.96
C TYR A 366 -26.42 -1.36 14.16
N GLN A 367 -26.90 -2.11 13.18
CA GLN A 367 -28.18 -2.85 13.24
C GLN A 367 -27.97 -4.26 12.72
N VAL A 368 -28.63 -5.26 13.32
CA VAL A 368 -28.64 -6.64 12.83
C VAL A 368 -30.00 -6.95 12.21
N CYS A 369 -30.00 -7.63 11.06
CA CYS A 369 -31.21 -8.09 10.38
C CYS A 369 -31.13 -9.57 10.05
N PHE A 370 -32.17 -10.32 10.43
CA PHE A 370 -32.34 -11.74 10.22
C PHE A 370 -33.25 -11.99 9.02
N ASP A 371 -32.79 -12.81 8.08
CA ASP A 371 -33.56 -13.22 6.91
C ASP A 371 -34.09 -14.64 7.08
N ILE A 372 -35.40 -14.74 7.31
CA ILE A 372 -36.12 -16.01 7.46
C ILE A 372 -36.84 -16.46 6.17
N SER A 373 -36.64 -15.75 5.05
CA SER A 373 -37.30 -16.09 3.78
C SER A 373 -36.71 -17.34 3.11
N SER A 374 -35.52 -17.75 3.53
CA SER A 374 -34.74 -18.85 2.96
C SER A 374 -34.23 -19.83 4.02
N LEU A 375 -35.06 -20.10 5.03
CA LEU A 375 -34.73 -21.08 6.06
C LEU A 375 -34.59 -22.52 5.50
N PRO A 376 -33.80 -23.38 6.17
CA PRO A 376 -33.75 -24.80 5.85
C PRO A 376 -35.16 -25.44 5.86
N PRO A 377 -35.41 -26.50 5.06
CA PRO A 377 -36.74 -27.10 4.93
C PRO A 377 -37.37 -27.53 6.26
N GLU A 378 -36.58 -27.94 7.26
CA GLU A 378 -37.08 -28.28 8.59
C GLU A 378 -37.70 -27.10 9.35
N PHE A 379 -37.36 -25.86 9.00
CA PHE A 379 -37.86 -24.61 9.59
C PHE A 379 -38.76 -23.84 8.61
N ALA A 380 -39.26 -24.48 7.54
CA ALA A 380 -40.07 -23.82 6.52
C ALA A 380 -41.35 -23.19 7.12
N GLY A 381 -41.58 -21.91 6.85
CA GLY A 381 -42.77 -21.19 7.31
C GLY A 381 -42.73 -20.75 8.78
N TYR A 382 -41.59 -20.91 9.46
CA TYR A 382 -41.35 -20.29 10.77
C TYR A 382 -41.52 -18.77 10.68
N ILE A 383 -41.93 -18.18 11.80
CA ILE A 383 -42.11 -16.74 11.96
C ILE A 383 -41.33 -16.25 13.17
N PHE A 384 -41.04 -14.96 13.24
CA PHE A 384 -40.49 -14.35 14.45
C PHE A 384 -41.47 -14.44 15.62
N THR A 385 -40.93 -14.67 16.82
CA THR A 385 -41.67 -14.58 18.07
C THR A 385 -41.87 -13.12 18.51
N ALA A 386 -42.46 -12.89 19.68
CA ALA A 386 -42.59 -11.56 20.25
C ALA A 386 -41.21 -10.98 20.61
N LYS A 387 -40.98 -9.72 20.20
CA LYS A 387 -39.77 -8.98 20.56
C LYS A 387 -39.87 -8.35 21.95
N ASP A 388 -38.74 -8.11 22.60
CA ASP A 388 -38.61 -7.42 23.89
C ASP A 388 -39.51 -8.03 25.00
N ALA A 389 -39.58 -9.36 25.05
CA ALA A 389 -40.48 -10.08 25.95
C ALA A 389 -40.03 -10.09 27.42
N GLY A 390 -38.78 -9.70 27.72
CA GLY A 390 -38.25 -9.77 29.07
C GLY A 390 -36.88 -9.14 29.28
N ASP A 391 -35.93 -9.95 29.74
CA ASP A 391 -34.55 -9.54 29.99
C ASP A 391 -33.83 -9.47 28.65
N ASP A 392 -33.20 -8.32 28.35
CA ASP A 392 -32.48 -8.02 27.10
C ASP A 392 -31.48 -9.14 26.72
N ALA A 393 -30.86 -9.79 27.70
CA ALA A 393 -29.91 -10.88 27.43
C ALA A 393 -30.57 -12.26 27.14
N LYS A 394 -31.90 -12.32 27.11
CA LYS A 394 -32.69 -13.56 27.04
C LYS A 394 -34.01 -13.39 26.31
N ASP A 395 -34.17 -12.36 25.50
CA ASP A 395 -35.37 -12.17 24.69
C ASP A 395 -34.99 -11.86 23.25
N SER A 396 -36.01 -11.75 22.39
CA SER A 396 -35.80 -11.53 20.97
C SER A 396 -35.76 -10.02 20.68
N ASP A 397 -34.71 -9.54 20.03
CA ASP A 397 -34.65 -8.15 19.54
C ASP A 397 -35.24 -7.98 18.14
N ALA A 398 -35.37 -9.08 17.40
CA ALA A 398 -35.81 -9.05 16.01
C ALA A 398 -37.26 -8.56 15.91
N ASP A 399 -37.46 -7.42 15.24
CA ASP A 399 -38.80 -6.89 15.00
C ASP A 399 -39.59 -7.81 14.05
N PRO A 400 -40.76 -8.35 14.43
CA PRO A 400 -41.48 -9.32 13.60
C PRO A 400 -41.93 -8.80 12.22
N ALA A 401 -42.03 -7.48 12.04
CA ALA A 401 -42.42 -6.88 10.77
C ALA A 401 -41.22 -6.69 9.83
N THR A 402 -40.00 -6.51 10.36
CA THR A 402 -38.82 -6.17 9.56
C THR A 402 -37.70 -7.21 9.59
N GLY A 403 -37.70 -8.08 10.61
CA GLY A 403 -36.61 -8.99 10.94
C GLY A 403 -35.35 -8.29 11.46
N CYS A 404 -35.39 -6.99 11.76
CA CYS A 404 -34.24 -6.22 12.21
C CYS A 404 -34.34 -5.82 13.68
N THR A 405 -33.21 -5.75 14.37
CA THR A 405 -33.10 -5.25 15.74
C THR A 405 -33.21 -3.73 15.79
N ALA A 406 -33.33 -3.17 16.99
CA ALA A 406 -32.97 -1.76 17.22
C ALA A 406 -31.48 -1.53 16.93
N THR A 407 -31.08 -0.27 16.74
CA THR A 407 -29.66 0.06 16.57
C THR A 407 -28.92 -0.04 17.89
N THR A 408 -27.69 -0.56 17.86
CA THR A 408 -26.79 -0.60 19.00
C THR A 408 -25.53 0.22 18.74
N THR A 409 -24.91 0.75 19.80
CA THR A 409 -23.63 1.44 19.72
C THR A 409 -22.56 0.61 20.41
N VAL A 410 -21.52 0.24 19.66
CA VAL A 410 -20.30 -0.35 20.24
C VAL A 410 -19.16 0.66 20.20
N GLY A 411 -18.26 0.55 21.16
CA GLY A 411 -17.11 1.44 21.31
C GLY A 411 -16.48 1.35 22.70
N PRO A 412 -15.73 2.37 23.14
CA PRO A 412 -14.89 2.28 24.35
C PRO A 412 -15.66 1.98 25.65
N ARG A 413 -16.97 2.22 25.67
CA ARG A 413 -17.86 1.98 26.82
C ARG A 413 -18.68 0.69 26.70
N LYS A 414 -18.81 0.12 25.50
CA LYS A 414 -19.54 -1.12 25.20
C LYS A 414 -18.78 -1.85 24.09
N ARG A 415 -17.77 -2.62 24.46
CA ARG A 415 -16.91 -3.35 23.52
C ARG A 415 -17.61 -4.53 22.85
N GLN A 416 -18.69 -5.00 23.44
CA GLN A 416 -19.46 -6.10 22.88
C GLN A 416 -20.94 -5.86 23.13
N ASP A 417 -21.74 -6.28 22.16
CA ASP A 417 -23.18 -6.41 22.30
C ASP A 417 -23.63 -7.82 21.94
N LEU A 418 -23.85 -8.62 22.97
CA LEU A 418 -24.18 -10.04 22.86
C LEU A 418 -25.61 -10.28 23.33
N THR A 419 -26.50 -9.31 23.16
CA THR A 419 -27.92 -9.46 23.47
C THR A 419 -28.77 -9.53 22.20
N LEU A 420 -28.25 -9.02 21.08
CA LEU A 420 -28.95 -9.04 19.80
C LEU A 420 -29.24 -10.47 19.34
N ALA A 421 -30.49 -10.90 19.51
CA ALA A 421 -30.90 -12.27 19.27
C ALA A 421 -32.27 -12.33 18.56
N ALA A 422 -32.63 -13.51 18.02
CA ALA A 422 -33.91 -13.72 17.35
C ALA A 422 -34.57 -15.05 17.72
N GLY A 423 -35.76 -15.00 18.30
CA GLY A 423 -36.60 -16.17 18.54
C GLY A 423 -37.51 -16.44 17.34
N LEU A 424 -37.57 -17.69 16.90
CA LEU A 424 -38.43 -18.14 15.81
C LEU A 424 -39.34 -19.25 16.30
N ASN A 425 -40.63 -19.19 15.95
CA ASN A 425 -41.56 -20.26 16.29
C ASN A 425 -42.20 -20.84 15.02
N ALA A 426 -42.46 -22.15 15.05
CA ALA A 426 -43.22 -22.81 13.99
C ALA A 426 -44.61 -22.14 13.81
N PRO A 427 -45.22 -22.18 12.61
CA PRO A 427 -46.62 -21.84 12.45
C PRO A 427 -47.49 -22.89 13.16
N MET A 428 -48.67 -22.49 13.66
CA MET A 428 -49.65 -23.46 14.16
C MET A 428 -50.35 -24.16 12.99
N SER A 429 -50.70 -25.43 13.17
CA SER A 429 -51.38 -26.25 12.17
C SER A 429 -52.81 -26.59 12.62
N LYS A 430 -53.62 -27.06 11.68
CA LYS A 430 -54.96 -27.62 11.94
C LYS A 430 -54.99 -29.09 11.58
N LEU A 431 -55.79 -29.86 12.29
CA LEU A 431 -55.97 -31.28 12.02
C LEU A 431 -57.46 -31.64 12.13
N GLY A 432 -58.00 -32.37 11.17
CA GLY A 432 -59.38 -32.83 11.24
C GLY A 432 -59.84 -33.56 9.98
N ASP A 433 -61.16 -33.55 9.80
CA ASP A 433 -61.87 -33.29 8.55
C ASP A 433 -63.33 -33.74 8.65
N PHE A 434 -63.63 -35.04 8.53
CA PHE A 434 -65.01 -35.52 8.38
C PHE A 434 -65.29 -36.92 8.95
N VAL A 435 -66.45 -37.08 9.58
CA VAL A 435 -67.02 -38.38 9.97
C VAL A 435 -68.35 -38.57 9.25
N TRP A 436 -68.52 -39.68 8.55
CA TRP A 436 -69.67 -39.90 7.66
C TRP A 436 -70.28 -41.29 7.82
N LEU A 437 -71.47 -41.45 7.25
CA LEU A 437 -72.17 -42.72 7.17
C LEU A 437 -71.84 -43.40 5.84
N ASP A 438 -71.03 -44.46 5.91
CA ASP A 438 -70.65 -45.30 4.77
C ASP A 438 -71.76 -46.32 4.51
N LYS A 439 -72.67 -45.95 3.60
CA LYS A 439 -73.91 -46.69 3.36
C LYS A 439 -73.70 -47.86 2.41
N ASP A 440 -72.83 -47.72 1.41
CA ASP A 440 -72.56 -48.75 0.41
C ASP A 440 -71.36 -49.64 0.76
N LYS A 441 -70.68 -49.33 1.86
CA LYS A 441 -69.60 -50.09 2.49
C LYS A 441 -68.33 -50.14 1.66
N ASP A 442 -68.11 -49.13 0.83
CA ASP A 442 -66.94 -49.06 -0.03
C ASP A 442 -65.73 -48.38 0.64
N GLY A 443 -65.91 -47.77 1.82
CA GLY A 443 -64.87 -47.11 2.59
C GLY A 443 -64.37 -45.79 2.01
N LEU A 444 -65.03 -45.28 0.97
CA LEU A 444 -64.75 -44.00 0.33
C LEU A 444 -65.77 -42.95 0.80
N GLN A 445 -65.40 -41.69 0.66
CA GLN A 445 -66.31 -40.57 0.87
C GLN A 445 -67.05 -40.25 -0.44
N GLY A 446 -68.32 -40.62 -0.50
CA GLY A 446 -69.24 -40.39 -1.61
C GLY A 446 -70.09 -39.11 -1.45
N ARG A 447 -70.59 -38.57 -2.58
CA ARG A 447 -71.42 -37.36 -2.60
C ARG A 447 -72.77 -37.52 -1.89
N GLU A 448 -73.26 -38.74 -1.75
CA GLU A 448 -74.55 -39.05 -1.11
C GLU A 448 -74.43 -39.43 0.37
N GLU A 449 -73.21 -39.46 0.90
CA GLU A 449 -72.95 -39.88 2.27
C GLU A 449 -73.07 -38.71 3.24
N LEU A 450 -73.88 -38.91 4.27
CA LEU A 450 -74.19 -37.88 5.24
C LEU A 450 -73.16 -37.87 6.37
N GLY A 451 -72.78 -36.68 6.80
CA GLY A 451 -71.97 -36.50 7.99
C GLY A 451 -72.68 -37.03 9.25
N VAL A 452 -71.91 -37.59 10.17
CA VAL A 452 -72.43 -38.11 11.45
C VAL A 452 -72.12 -37.12 12.56
N PRO A 453 -73.13 -36.46 13.14
CA PRO A 453 -72.94 -35.53 14.25
C PRO A 453 -72.69 -36.26 15.58
N ASP A 454 -72.19 -35.50 16.55
CA ASP A 454 -72.05 -35.90 17.96
C ASP A 454 -71.11 -37.11 18.21
N VAL A 455 -70.22 -37.41 17.27
CA VAL A 455 -69.15 -38.40 17.45
C VAL A 455 -68.05 -37.75 18.26
N LYS A 456 -67.72 -38.31 19.43
CA LYS A 456 -66.60 -37.81 20.25
C LYS A 456 -65.29 -38.16 19.55
N VAL A 457 -64.48 -37.14 19.31
CA VAL A 457 -63.17 -37.25 18.67
C VAL A 457 -62.09 -36.84 19.65
N THR A 458 -61.08 -37.69 19.83
CA THR A 458 -59.99 -37.48 20.80
C THR A 458 -58.66 -37.39 20.08
N LEU A 459 -57.89 -36.34 20.38
CA LEU A 459 -56.53 -36.13 19.87
C LEU A 459 -55.52 -36.65 20.89
N LYS A 460 -54.62 -37.51 20.45
CA LYS A 460 -53.51 -38.03 21.25
C LYS A 460 -52.17 -37.63 20.66
N ASP A 461 -51.18 -37.38 21.50
CA ASP A 461 -49.79 -37.18 21.10
C ASP A 461 -49.07 -38.52 20.83
N ALA A 462 -47.80 -38.46 20.45
CA ALA A 462 -46.96 -39.62 20.16
C ALA A 462 -46.78 -40.59 21.34
N SER A 463 -47.01 -40.13 22.58
CA SER A 463 -46.97 -40.95 23.80
C SER A 463 -48.32 -41.60 24.14
N ALA A 464 -49.31 -41.46 23.25
CA ALA A 464 -50.70 -41.87 23.41
C ALA A 464 -51.45 -41.10 24.51
N LYS A 465 -50.91 -39.97 24.99
CA LYS A 465 -51.59 -39.11 25.95
C LYS A 465 -52.62 -38.25 25.23
N GLU A 466 -53.83 -38.15 25.79
CA GLU A 466 -54.86 -37.24 25.32
C GLU A 466 -54.42 -35.79 25.51
N VAL A 467 -54.43 -35.02 24.41
CA VAL A 467 -54.04 -33.60 24.36
C VAL A 467 -55.16 -32.69 23.88
N GLY A 468 -56.29 -33.27 23.47
CA GLY A 468 -57.51 -32.53 23.13
C GLY A 468 -58.67 -33.47 22.82
N SER A 469 -59.89 -32.94 22.88
CA SER A 469 -61.10 -33.65 22.45
C SER A 469 -62.11 -32.67 21.87
N THR A 470 -62.90 -33.11 20.90
CA THR A 470 -64.01 -32.37 20.31
C THR A 470 -65.16 -33.33 19.96
N VAL A 471 -66.25 -32.80 19.41
CA VAL A 471 -67.37 -33.58 18.88
C VAL A 471 -67.65 -33.11 17.45
N THR A 472 -68.04 -34.04 16.58
CA THR A 472 -68.40 -33.69 15.20
C THR A 472 -69.65 -32.81 15.16
N GLY A 473 -69.63 -31.81 14.28
CA GLY A 473 -70.75 -30.89 14.09
C GLY A 473 -71.95 -31.53 13.38
N PRO A 474 -73.05 -30.77 13.16
CA PRO A 474 -74.26 -31.26 12.48
C PRO A 474 -74.03 -31.86 11.10
N ASP A 475 -72.95 -31.43 10.44
CA ASP A 475 -72.51 -31.90 9.13
C ASP A 475 -71.42 -32.98 9.24
N GLY A 476 -71.11 -33.53 10.42
CA GLY A 476 -70.06 -34.53 10.60
C GLY A 476 -68.62 -34.01 10.60
N ARG A 477 -68.40 -32.70 10.44
CA ARG A 477 -67.06 -32.11 10.43
C ARG A 477 -66.50 -31.89 11.82
N TYR A 478 -65.19 -31.98 11.94
CA TYR A 478 -64.47 -31.62 13.17
C TYR A 478 -63.09 -31.03 12.83
N VAL A 479 -62.56 -30.22 13.73
CA VAL A 479 -61.22 -29.65 13.61
C VAL A 479 -60.59 -29.45 14.98
N PHE A 480 -59.32 -29.79 15.08
CA PHE A 480 -58.40 -29.34 16.12
C PHE A 480 -57.56 -28.23 15.51
N ASP A 481 -57.71 -27.01 16.02
CA ASP A 481 -56.92 -25.86 15.60
C ASP A 481 -55.76 -25.58 16.56
N HIS A 482 -54.90 -24.63 16.19
CA HIS A 482 -53.76 -24.17 17.00
C HIS A 482 -52.82 -25.29 17.48
N LEU A 483 -52.65 -26.33 16.66
CA LEU A 483 -51.79 -27.46 16.98
C LEU A 483 -50.33 -27.12 16.69
N ARG A 484 -49.46 -27.42 17.65
CA ARG A 484 -48.02 -27.41 17.41
C ARG A 484 -47.65 -28.50 16.41
N TRP A 485 -46.53 -28.35 15.72
CA TRP A 485 -46.01 -29.44 14.90
C TRP A 485 -45.61 -30.59 15.81
N GLY A 486 -45.98 -31.80 15.42
CA GLY A 486 -45.85 -32.95 16.29
C GLY A 486 -46.43 -34.18 15.64
N SER A 487 -46.30 -35.33 16.30
CA SER A 487 -46.96 -36.54 15.85
C SER A 487 -48.24 -36.75 16.63
N TYR A 488 -49.35 -36.91 15.92
CA TYR A 488 -50.68 -37.01 16.48
C TYR A 488 -51.42 -38.22 15.96
N GLN A 489 -52.34 -38.72 16.78
CA GLN A 489 -53.32 -39.74 16.43
C GLN A 489 -54.71 -39.23 16.80
N VAL A 490 -55.69 -39.46 15.91
CA VAL A 490 -57.09 -39.17 16.18
C VAL A 490 -57.84 -40.45 16.48
N CYS A 491 -58.64 -40.46 17.53
CA CYS A 491 -59.49 -41.60 17.89
C CYS A 491 -60.96 -41.17 17.90
N PHE A 492 -61.83 -42.01 17.34
CA PHE A 492 -63.26 -41.79 17.21
C PHE A 492 -64.01 -42.73 18.15
N ASP A 493 -64.87 -42.18 19.00
CA ASP A 493 -65.79 -42.96 19.82
C ASP A 493 -67.10 -43.16 19.05
N VAL A 494 -67.21 -44.33 18.43
CA VAL A 494 -68.31 -44.66 17.51
C VAL A 494 -69.48 -45.38 18.21
N GLY A 495 -69.41 -45.54 19.54
CA GLY A 495 -70.44 -46.21 20.33
C GLY A 495 -70.75 -47.63 19.85
N ALA A 496 -72.01 -47.90 19.50
CA ALA A 496 -72.46 -49.19 18.98
C ALA A 496 -72.28 -49.36 17.45
N ARG A 497 -71.83 -48.32 16.74
CA ARG A 497 -71.59 -48.38 15.29
C ARG A 497 -70.27 -49.08 15.00
N GLN A 498 -70.07 -49.49 13.74
CA GLN A 498 -68.81 -50.06 13.26
C GLN A 498 -68.14 -49.09 12.30
N LEU A 499 -66.80 -49.06 12.32
CA LEU A 499 -66.03 -48.35 11.30
C LEU A 499 -65.98 -49.18 10.00
N THR A 500 -66.01 -48.49 8.86
CA THR A 500 -65.75 -49.09 7.55
C THR A 500 -64.27 -49.40 7.36
N ARG A 501 -63.91 -50.12 6.28
CA ARG A 501 -62.52 -50.43 5.96
C ARG A 501 -61.66 -49.16 5.83
N SER A 502 -60.45 -49.20 6.38
CA SER A 502 -59.49 -48.10 6.21
C SER A 502 -58.65 -48.24 4.95
N GLY A 503 -58.13 -47.12 4.42
CA GLY A 503 -57.19 -47.12 3.29
C GLY A 503 -57.81 -47.54 1.94
N ALA A 504 -59.11 -47.29 1.74
CA ALA A 504 -59.83 -47.67 0.52
C ALA A 504 -59.42 -46.83 -0.70
N ALA A 505 -58.92 -45.61 -0.48
CA ALA A 505 -58.21 -44.80 -1.47
C ALA A 505 -56.75 -44.64 -1.04
N GLN A 506 -55.86 -44.40 -2.00
CA GLN A 506 -54.46 -44.09 -1.69
C GLN A 506 -54.34 -42.65 -1.16
N TYR A 507 -54.63 -42.45 0.14
CA TYR A 507 -54.24 -41.29 0.97
C TYR A 507 -54.49 -39.91 0.36
N ASN A 508 -55.71 -39.62 -0.09
CA ASN A 508 -56.09 -38.34 -0.68
C ASN A 508 -57.19 -37.59 0.11
N GLY A 509 -57.50 -38.01 1.34
CA GLY A 509 -58.54 -37.39 2.18
C GLY A 509 -59.96 -37.68 1.69
N THR A 510 -60.18 -38.84 1.06
CA THR A 510 -61.51 -39.25 0.58
C THR A 510 -61.85 -40.69 0.98
N ASP A 511 -61.21 -41.20 2.03
CA ASP A 511 -61.37 -42.56 2.53
C ASP A 511 -61.19 -42.60 4.04
N SER A 512 -61.51 -43.72 4.68
CA SER A 512 -61.42 -43.79 6.14
C SER A 512 -59.96 -43.97 6.57
N ALA A 513 -59.47 -43.04 7.38
CA ALA A 513 -58.16 -43.13 8.01
C ALA A 513 -58.17 -43.91 9.33
N ALA A 514 -59.33 -44.07 9.95
CA ALA A 514 -59.49 -44.76 11.24
C ALA A 514 -59.43 -46.29 11.08
N ASP A 515 -58.56 -46.94 11.84
CA ASP A 515 -58.47 -48.41 11.88
C ASP A 515 -59.71 -49.00 12.58
N PRO A 516 -60.48 -49.90 11.92
CA PRO A 516 -61.69 -50.47 12.48
C PRO A 516 -61.50 -51.30 13.76
N ALA A 517 -60.31 -51.82 14.00
CA ALA A 517 -60.00 -52.59 15.19
C ALA A 517 -59.73 -51.69 16.41
N THR A 518 -59.20 -50.49 16.19
CA THR A 518 -58.74 -49.60 17.29
C THR A 518 -59.59 -48.36 17.47
N GLY A 519 -60.36 -47.96 16.45
CA GLY A 519 -61.07 -46.69 16.44
C GLY A 519 -60.18 -45.47 16.15
N CYS A 520 -58.89 -45.67 15.89
CA CYS A 520 -57.92 -44.59 15.78
C CYS A 520 -57.20 -44.58 14.43
N THR A 521 -56.79 -43.39 13.97
CA THR A 521 -55.90 -43.23 12.83
C THR A 521 -54.48 -43.70 13.18
N PRO A 522 -53.63 -44.00 12.18
CA PRO A 522 -52.19 -44.08 12.41
C PRO A 522 -51.64 -42.78 13.02
N VAL A 523 -50.58 -42.90 13.82
CA VAL A 523 -49.82 -41.73 14.28
C VAL A 523 -49.11 -41.11 13.08
N ALA A 524 -49.33 -39.83 12.84
CA ALA A 524 -48.73 -39.12 11.72
C ALA A 524 -48.12 -37.78 12.16
N LYS A 525 -47.04 -37.38 11.49
CA LYS A 525 -46.39 -36.09 11.72
C LYS A 525 -47.22 -34.97 11.09
N LEU A 526 -47.78 -34.11 11.92
CA LEU A 526 -48.45 -32.89 11.52
C LEU A 526 -47.41 -31.80 11.22
N GLY A 527 -47.47 -31.26 10.00
CA GLY A 527 -46.72 -30.09 9.54
C GLY A 527 -47.66 -28.97 9.10
N PRO A 528 -47.13 -27.91 8.47
CA PRO A 528 -47.93 -26.80 7.97
C PRO A 528 -48.59 -27.12 6.61
N PRO A 529 -49.69 -26.44 6.24
CA PRO A 529 -50.51 -25.55 7.08
C PRO A 529 -51.66 -26.29 7.80
N GLU A 530 -52.09 -27.45 7.30
CA GLU A 530 -53.16 -28.26 7.87
C GLU A 530 -53.11 -29.71 7.34
N ASP A 531 -53.70 -30.64 8.10
CA ASP A 531 -53.95 -32.03 7.74
C ASP A 531 -55.45 -32.34 7.90
N LEU A 532 -56.17 -32.25 6.78
CA LEU A 532 -57.61 -32.51 6.70
C LEU A 532 -57.87 -33.88 6.05
N THR A 533 -57.16 -34.92 6.49
CA THR A 533 -57.29 -36.29 5.95
C THR A 533 -57.63 -37.32 7.03
N ARG A 534 -58.05 -36.85 8.20
CA ARG A 534 -58.26 -37.71 9.37
C ARG A 534 -59.74 -38.03 9.46
N ASP A 535 -60.18 -38.92 8.58
CA ASP A 535 -61.60 -39.18 8.41
C ASP A 535 -62.04 -40.55 8.96
N ALA A 536 -63.31 -40.66 9.34
CA ALA A 536 -63.92 -41.91 9.81
C ALA A 536 -65.26 -42.22 9.14
N GLY A 537 -65.34 -43.32 8.38
CA GLY A 537 -66.58 -43.81 7.79
C GLY A 537 -67.26 -44.81 8.71
N LEU A 538 -68.55 -44.64 8.97
CA LEU A 538 -69.32 -45.48 9.90
C LEU A 538 -70.39 -46.27 9.16
N LEU A 539 -70.47 -47.56 9.43
CA LEU A 539 -71.53 -48.43 8.94
C LEU A 539 -72.81 -48.23 9.76
N GLU A 540 -73.98 -48.43 9.14
CA GLU A 540 -75.23 -48.50 9.89
C GLU A 540 -75.23 -49.70 10.87
N PRO A 541 -75.81 -49.54 12.08
CA PRO A 541 -75.92 -50.59 13.10
C PRO A 541 -76.58 -51.89 12.63
#